data_AF-I3D4N6-F1
#
_entry.id   AF-I3D4N6-F1
#
_cell.length_a   1.000
_cell.length_b   1.000
_cell.length_c   1.000
_cell.angle_alpha   90.00
_cell.angle_beta   90.00
_cell.angle_gamma   90.00
#
_symmetry.space_group_name_H-M   'P 1'
#
loop_
_entity.id
_entity.type
_entity.pdbx_description
1 polymer ?
#
loop_
_entity_poly.entity_id
_entity_poly.type
_entity_poly.pdbx_seq_one_letter_code
_entity_poly.pdbx_strand_id
1 'polypeptide(L)' 'MDFEKDSEVLRQALYETDQRIKKLEEHKESLSKQLRDNTVDDATIEETLRRLERNLDNLHKKYALIIKELEG' A
#
# COMPACT_ATOMS: atom_id res chain seq x y z
N MET A 1 -11.90 -15.51 24.56
CA MET A 1 -11.07 -14.75 23.60
C MET A 1 -9.82 -15.57 23.43
N ASP A 2 -9.63 -16.15 22.24
CA ASP A 2 -8.43 -16.95 21.93
C ASP A 2 -7.38 -16.00 21.35
N PHE A 3 -6.43 -15.62 22.19
CA PHE A 3 -5.32 -14.73 21.81
C PHE A 3 -4.54 -15.26 20.58
N GLU A 4 -4.43 -16.58 20.43
CA GLU A 4 -3.83 -17.21 19.25
C GLU A 4 -4.60 -16.88 17.97
N LYS A 5 -5.93 -16.98 18.00
CA LYS A 5 -6.79 -16.66 16.86
C LYS A 5 -6.71 -15.18 16.47
N ASP A 6 -6.64 -14.30 17.47
CA ASP A 6 -6.49 -12.86 17.22
C ASP A 6 -5.11 -12.54 16.61
N SER A 7 -4.05 -13.22 17.05
CA SER A 7 -2.71 -13.08 16.48
C SER A 7 -2.60 -13.59 15.04
N GLU A 8 -3.25 -14.69 14.69
CA GLU A 8 -3.30 -15.22 13.32
C GLU A 8 -4.03 -14.26 12.37
N VAL A 9 -5.16 -13.69 12.83
CA VAL A 9 -5.91 -12.69 12.07
C VAL A 9 -5.06 -11.45 11.80
N LEU A 10 -4.31 -10.97 12.79
CA LEU A 10 -3.41 -9.83 12.63
C LEU A 10 -2.25 -10.13 11.67
N ARG A 11 -1.65 -11.33 11.74
CA ARG A 11 -0.59 -11.74 10.78
C ARG A 11 -1.12 -11.83 9.35
N GLN A 12 -2.33 -12.35 9.16
CA GLN A 12 -2.98 -12.39 7.86
C GLN A 12 -3.25 -10.98 7.33
N ALA A 13 -3.78 -10.09 8.17
CA ALA A 13 -4.01 -8.69 7.81
C ALA A 13 -2.70 -7.95 7.47
N LEU A 14 -1.61 -8.27 8.16
CA LEU A 14 -0.27 -7.74 7.87
C LEU A 14 0.21 -8.17 6.48
N TYR A 15 0.12 -9.47 6.19
CA TYR A 15 0.49 -10.04 4.89
C TYR A 15 -0.33 -9.43 3.74
N GLU A 16 -1.65 -9.32 3.90
CA GLU A 16 -2.52 -8.71 2.89
C GLU A 16 -2.20 -7.23 2.66
N THR A 17 -1.86 -6.51 3.72
CA THR A 17 -1.48 -5.10 3.64
C THR A 17 -0.14 -4.93 2.91
N ASP A 18 0.87 -5.77 3.20
CA ASP A 18 2.15 -5.80 2.49
C ASP A 18 1.99 -6.11 1.00
N GLN A 19 1.19 -7.14 0.66
CA GLN A 19 0.90 -7.49 -0.74
C GLN A 19 0.23 -6.35 -1.50
N ARG A 20 -0.66 -5.60 -0.83
CA ARG A 20 -1.33 -4.45 -1.44
C ARG A 20 -0.39 -3.27 -1.63
N ILE A 21 0.52 -3.03 -0.69
CA ILE A 21 1.57 -2.00 -0.83
C ILE A 21 2.42 -2.30 -2.07
N LYS A 22 2.98 -3.51 -2.18
CA LYS A 22 3.82 -3.93 -3.32
C LYS A 22 3.15 -3.69 -4.66
N LYS A 23 1.90 -4.12 -4.82
CA LYS A 23 1.12 -3.92 -6.06
C LYS A 23 0.92 -2.43 -6.40
N LEU A 24 0.71 -1.58 -5.40
CA LEU A 24 0.53 -0.15 -5.61
C LEU A 24 1.85 0.56 -5.92
N GLU A 25 2.96 0.10 -5.36
CA GLU A 25 4.31 0.58 -5.70
C GLU A 25 4.68 0.22 -7.14
N GLU A 26 4.45 -1.03 -7.57
CA GLU A 26 4.63 -1.47 -8.96
C GLU A 26 3.80 -0.63 -9.94
N HIS A 27 2.53 -0.36 -9.59
CA HIS A 27 1.67 0.49 -10.41
C HIS A 27 2.17 1.93 -10.48
N LYS A 28 2.63 2.48 -9.35
CA LYS A 28 3.22 3.82 -9.29
C LYS A 28 4.46 3.92 -10.18
N GLU A 29 5.34 2.92 -10.14
CA GLU A 29 6.54 2.85 -10.98
C GLU A 29 6.17 2.80 -12.47
N SER A 30 5.20 1.96 -12.83
CA SER A 30 4.70 1.85 -14.20
C SER A 30 4.15 3.18 -14.73
N LEU A 31 3.29 3.86 -13.97
CA LEU A 31 2.76 5.18 -14.33
C LEU A 31 3.84 6.25 -14.41
N SER A 32 4.80 6.23 -13.48
CA SER A 32 5.93 7.18 -13.51
C SER A 32 6.80 7.01 -14.75
N LYS A 33 6.93 5.77 -15.25
CA LYS A 33 7.60 5.48 -16.51
C LYS A 33 6.78 5.98 -17.71
N GLN A 34 5.48 5.73 -17.73
CA GLN A 34 4.58 6.22 -18.80
C GLN A 34 4.60 7.75 -18.92
N LEU A 35 4.63 8.45 -17.78
CA LEU A 35 4.76 9.91 -17.72
C LEU A 35 6.10 10.38 -18.30
N ARG A 36 7.20 9.74 -17.90
CA ARG A 36 8.54 10.05 -18.43
C ARG A 36 8.63 9.86 -19.94
N ASP A 37 7.96 8.84 -20.45
CA ASP A 37 7.94 8.50 -21.87
C ASP A 37 6.94 9.37 -22.68
N ASN A 38 6.24 10.34 -22.04
CA ASN A 38 5.20 11.21 -22.61
C ASN A 38 4.11 10.43 -23.37
N THR A 39 3.79 9.23 -22.90
CA THR A 39 2.89 8.30 -23.61
C THR A 39 1.40 8.52 -23.33
N VAL A 40 1.07 9.40 -22.38
CA VAL A 40 -0.29 9.64 -21.88
C VAL A 40 -0.41 11.10 -21.42
N ASP A 41 -1.64 11.62 -21.31
CA ASP A 41 -1.95 12.94 -20.76
C ASP A 41 -1.41 13.13 -19.32
N ASP A 42 -0.49 14.09 -19.16
CA ASP A 42 0.25 14.37 -17.92
C ASP A 42 -0.68 14.65 -16.74
N ALA A 43 -1.75 15.43 -16.95
CA ALA A 43 -2.63 15.87 -15.86
C ALA A 43 -3.37 14.69 -15.19
N THR A 44 -3.83 13.74 -16.00
CA THR A 44 -4.55 12.56 -15.52
C THR A 44 -3.63 11.59 -14.77
N ILE A 45 -2.39 11.42 -15.24
CA ILE A 45 -1.39 10.59 -14.55
C ILE A 45 -0.94 11.24 -13.25
N GLU A 46 -0.67 12.55 -13.23
CA GLU A 46 -0.27 13.25 -12.02
C GLU A 46 -1.30 13.12 -10.89
N GLU A 47 -2.59 13.26 -11.20
CA GLU A 47 -3.65 13.05 -10.21
C GLU A 47 -3.66 11.60 -9.70
N THR A 48 -3.50 10.64 -10.61
CA THR A 48 -3.46 9.21 -10.27
C THR A 48 -2.27 8.89 -9.36
N LEU A 49 -1.08 9.44 -9.66
CA LEU A 49 0.11 9.30 -8.82
C LEU A 49 -0.11 9.89 -7.43
N ARG A 50 -0.67 11.10 -7.32
CA ARG A 50 -0.99 11.71 -6.01
C ARG A 50 -1.96 10.87 -5.20
N ARG A 51 -2.97 10.27 -5.84
CA ARG A 51 -3.92 9.37 -5.18
C ARG A 51 -3.23 8.08 -4.71
N LEU A 52 -2.34 7.51 -5.53
CA LEU A 52 -1.55 6.34 -5.16
C LEU A 52 -0.64 6.61 -3.97
N GLU A 53 0.04 7.76 -3.94
CA GLU A 53 0.90 8.16 -2.82
C GLU A 53 0.14 8.26 -1.50
N ARG A 54 -1.05 8.90 -1.50
CA ARG A 54 -1.90 8.96 -0.31
C ARG A 54 -2.37 7.58 0.14
N ASN A 55 -2.71 6.70 -0.79
CA ASN A 55 -3.11 5.33 -0.48
C ASN A 55 -1.96 4.52 0.12
N LEU A 56 -0.75 4.65 -0.44
CA LEU A 56 0.45 4.01 0.09
C LEU A 56 0.79 4.50 1.50
N ASP A 57 0.74 5.81 1.75
CA ASP A 57 0.96 6.39 3.08
C ASP A 57 -0.04 5.84 4.11
N ASN A 58 -1.33 5.76 3.75
CA ASN A 58 -2.35 5.18 4.62
C ASN A 58 -2.12 3.69 4.88
N LEU A 59 -1.70 2.92 3.87
CA LEU A 59 -1.39 1.50 4.03
C LEU A 59 -0.15 1.27 4.89
N HIS A 60 0.90 2.09 4.74
CA HIS A 60 2.08 2.04 5.62
C HIS A 60 1.72 2.35 7.07
N LYS A 61 0.85 3.34 7.31
CA LYS A 61 0.33 3.62 8.66
C LYS A 61 -0.44 2.43 9.21
N LYS A 62 -1.31 1.81 8.42
CA LYS A 62 -2.06 0.61 8.83
C LYS A 62 -1.11 -0.56 9.13
N TYR A 63 -0.13 -0.79 8.27
CA TYR A 63 0.89 -1.82 8.45
C TYR A 63 1.65 -1.64 9.78
N ALA A 64 2.11 -0.41 10.07
CA ALA A 64 2.78 -0.08 11.31
C ALA A 64 1.89 -0.26 12.55
N LEU A 65 0.59 0.03 12.44
CA LEU A 65 -0.36 -0.24 13.53
C LEU A 65 -0.53 -1.74 13.78
N ILE A 66 -0.69 -2.55 12.74
CA ILE A 66 -0.82 -4.01 12.89
C ILE A 66 0.44 -4.61 13.54
N ILE A 67 1.63 -4.12 13.19
CA ILE A 67 2.88 -4.54 13.86
C ILE A 67 2.85 -4.20 15.35
N LYS A 68 2.46 -2.98 15.72
CA LYS A 68 2.38 -2.57 17.12
C LYS A 68 1.42 -3.45 17.93
N GLU A 69 0.28 -3.82 17.35
CA GLU A 69 -0.70 -4.72 17.98
C GLU A 69 -0.18 -6.17 18.10
N LEU A 70 0.75 -6.59 17.23
CA LEU A 70 1.40 -7.90 17.31
C LEU A 70 2.57 -7.94 18.31
N GLU A 71 3.21 -6.80 18.57
CA GLU A 71 4.36 -6.65 19.49
C GLU A 71 3.94 -6.32 20.93
N GLY A 72 2.72 -5.82 21.13
CA GLY A 72 2.13 -5.47 22.43
C GLY A 72 1.56 -6.66 23.19
#